data_AF-A0A2X3GU38-F1
#
_entry.id   AF-A0A2X3GU38-F1
#
_cell.length_a   1.000
_cell.length_b   1.000
_cell.length_c   1.000
_cell.angle_alpha   90.00
_cell.angle_beta   90.00
_cell.angle_gamma   90.00
#
_symmetry.space_group_name_H-M   'P 1'
#
loop_
_entity.id
_entity.type
_entity.pdbx_description
1 polymer ?
#
loop_
_entity_poly.entity_id
_entity_poly.type
_entity_poly.pdbx_seq_one_letter_code
_entity_poly.pdbx_strand_id
1 'polypeptide(L)'
;MKLKANAVIAGAPQYFLGDYLTDIPEKNPTYKGMVGEKEAYSVPYLNRLLQDKVLEEPKFPIDFYIHYSCNEHTFREHIADLIQDLKASGYPLTLDEQKYYKHQEVAYYFPPFLKRTLKKIIEE
;
A
#
# COMPACT_ATOMS: atom_id res chain seq x y z
N MET A 1 12.71 3.93 -3.12
CA MET A 1 12.20 3.11 -4.26
C MET A 1 13.31 2.73 -5.25
N LYS A 2 13.28 1.51 -5.84
CA LYS A 2 14.36 0.99 -6.72
C LYS A 2 14.10 1.08 -8.23
N LEU A 3 12.83 1.03 -8.65
CA LEU A 3 12.46 0.87 -10.06
C LEU A 3 12.43 2.16 -10.88
N LYS A 4 12.73 3.32 -10.28
CA LYS A 4 12.64 4.65 -10.91
C LYS A 4 11.28 4.90 -11.60
N ALA A 5 10.22 4.32 -11.06
CA ALA A 5 8.87 4.57 -11.55
C ALA A 5 8.46 6.01 -11.23
N ASN A 6 7.86 6.69 -12.21
CA ASN A 6 7.35 8.05 -12.03
C ASN A 6 6.01 8.07 -11.28
N ALA A 7 5.26 6.96 -11.31
CA ALA A 7 3.96 6.85 -10.68
C ALA A 7 3.74 5.48 -10.02
N VAL A 8 3.00 5.48 -8.91
CA VAL A 8 2.50 4.29 -8.23
C VAL A 8 0.98 4.41 -8.12
N ILE A 9 0.25 3.44 -8.68
CA ILE A 9 -1.20 3.36 -8.62
C ILE A 9 -1.59 2.11 -7.82
N ALA A 10 -2.24 2.28 -6.68
CA ALA A 10 -2.56 1.18 -5.76
C ALA A 10 -4.02 1.22 -5.31
N GLY A 11 -4.63 0.04 -5.17
CA GLY A 11 -5.99 -0.14 -4.66
C GLY A 11 -5.98 -0.94 -3.36
N ALA A 12 -6.50 -0.36 -2.29
CA ALA A 12 -6.55 -0.90 -0.93
C ALA A 12 -5.25 -1.64 -0.52
N PRO A 13 -4.08 -0.97 -0.58
CA PRO A 13 -2.80 -1.62 -0.32
C PRO A 13 -2.63 -2.04 1.15
N GLN A 14 -1.98 -3.18 1.38
CA GLN A 14 -1.56 -3.64 2.69
C GLN A 14 -0.17 -3.07 3.04
N TYR A 15 -0.12 -2.17 4.02
CA TYR A 15 1.09 -1.43 4.38
C TYR A 15 1.95 -2.15 5.41
N PHE A 16 1.33 -2.82 6.39
CA PHE A 16 2.01 -3.59 7.43
C PHE A 16 1.99 -5.07 7.08
N LEU A 17 3.06 -5.52 6.41
CA LEU A 17 3.14 -6.87 5.85
C LEU A 17 3.16 -7.97 6.92
N GLY A 18 3.81 -7.73 8.05
CA GLY A 18 3.85 -8.69 9.16
C GLY A 18 2.46 -8.93 9.74
N ASP A 19 1.71 -7.86 10.01
CA ASP A 19 0.34 -7.96 10.52
C ASP A 19 -0.56 -8.66 9.49
N TYR A 20 -0.48 -8.23 8.23
CA TYR A 20 -1.26 -8.84 7.15
C TYR A 20 -0.98 -10.33 6.95
N LEU A 21 0.26 -10.79 7.12
CA LEU A 21 0.63 -12.20 6.91
C LEU A 21 0.36 -13.09 8.13
N THR A 22 0.01 -12.50 9.27
CA THR A 22 -0.23 -13.20 10.54
C THR A 22 -1.66 -13.04 11.06
N ASP A 23 -2.50 -12.29 10.38
CA ASP A 23 -3.91 -12.06 10.75
C ASP A 23 -4.75 -13.34 10.71
N ILE A 24 -4.44 -14.29 9.81
CA ILE A 24 -5.12 -15.58 9.65
C ILE A 24 -4.13 -16.74 9.47
N PRO A 25 -4.46 -17.96 9.95
CA PRO A 25 -3.57 -19.12 9.87
C PRO A 25 -3.13 -19.51 8.46
N GLU A 26 -3.96 -19.26 7.46
CA GLU A 26 -3.74 -19.63 6.06
C GLU A 26 -2.56 -18.89 5.42
N LYS A 27 -2.20 -17.71 5.93
CA LYS A 27 -1.07 -16.90 5.45
C LYS A 27 0.24 -17.23 6.17
N ASN A 28 0.19 -17.98 7.26
CA ASN A 28 1.36 -18.35 8.06
C ASN A 28 2.46 -19.08 7.25
N PRO A 29 2.16 -19.95 6.27
CA PRO A 29 3.19 -20.52 5.41
C PRO A 29 3.98 -19.46 4.63
N THR A 30 3.30 -18.42 4.12
CA THR A 30 3.94 -17.29 3.44
C THR A 30 4.78 -16.47 4.41
N TYR A 31 4.25 -16.17 5.60
CA TYR A 31 5.02 -15.52 6.67
C TYR A 31 6.32 -16.28 6.95
N LYS A 32 6.23 -17.59 7.24
CA LYS A 32 7.39 -18.46 7.50
C LYS A 32 8.37 -18.51 6.33
N GLY A 33 7.88 -18.54 5.09
CA GLY A 33 8.70 -18.49 3.90
C GLY A 33 9.49 -17.19 3.75
N MET A 34 8.91 -16.05 4.17
CA MET A 34 9.57 -14.74 4.13
C MET A 34 10.59 -14.55 5.26
N VAL A 35 10.28 -15.03 6.48
CA VAL A 35 11.14 -14.84 7.65
C VAL A 35 12.22 -15.91 7.80
N GLY A 36 12.01 -17.08 7.19
CA GLY A 36 12.90 -18.23 7.36
C GLY A 36 13.05 -18.63 8.83
N GLU A 37 14.22 -19.16 9.18
CA GLU A 37 14.52 -19.64 10.54
C GLU A 37 15.19 -18.58 11.43
N LYS A 38 15.37 -17.34 10.93
CA LYS A 38 16.08 -16.29 11.66
C LYS A 38 15.09 -15.43 12.46
N GLU A 39 15.28 -15.39 13.78
CA GLU A 39 14.51 -14.54 14.71
C GLU A 39 14.53 -13.05 14.35
N ALA A 40 15.55 -12.60 13.61
CA ALA A 40 15.68 -11.21 13.16
C ALA A 40 14.56 -10.74 12.21
N TYR A 41 13.89 -11.66 11.50
CA TYR A 41 12.80 -11.33 10.59
C TYR A 41 11.47 -11.57 11.30
N SER A 42 11.08 -10.64 12.16
CA SER A 42 9.83 -10.71 12.94
C SER A 42 8.70 -9.92 12.27
N VAL A 43 7.46 -10.05 12.78
CA VAL A 43 6.33 -9.20 12.38
C VAL A 43 6.69 -7.70 12.38
N PRO A 44 7.28 -7.13 13.45
CA PRO A 44 7.75 -5.74 13.43
C PRO A 44 8.79 -5.42 12.35
N TYR A 45 9.67 -6.38 12.02
CA TYR A 45 10.62 -6.17 10.93
C TYR A 45 9.88 -6.06 9.59
N LEU A 46 8.94 -6.97 9.31
CA LEU A 46 8.17 -6.96 8.06
C LEU A 46 7.27 -5.72 7.94
N ASN A 47 6.64 -5.27 9.03
CA ASN A 47 5.82 -4.06 9.05
C ASN A 47 6.62 -2.80 8.67
N ARG A 48 7.91 -2.75 9.02
CA ARG A 48 8.77 -1.61 8.70
C ARG A 48 9.29 -1.60 7.27
N LEU A 49 9.20 -2.71 6.52
CA LEU A 49 9.81 -2.78 5.18
C LEU A 49 9.28 -1.72 4.21
N LEU A 50 7.96 -1.51 4.17
CA LEU A 50 7.36 -0.49 3.31
C LEU A 50 7.48 0.89 3.95
N GLN A 51 7.32 0.97 5.27
CA GLN A 51 7.42 2.23 6.01
C GLN A 51 8.79 2.87 5.89
N ASP A 52 9.86 2.14 6.17
CA ASP A 52 11.24 2.62 6.03
C ASP A 52 11.50 3.10 4.59
N LYS A 53 10.87 2.47 3.59
CA LYS A 53 11.01 2.86 2.18
C LYS A 53 10.22 4.10 1.79
N VAL A 54 9.10 4.36 2.44
CA VAL A 54 8.31 5.58 2.26
C VAL A 54 9.00 6.74 2.97
N LEU A 55 9.47 6.53 4.21
CA LEU A 55 10.12 7.56 5.03
C LEU A 55 11.55 7.90 4.57
N GLU A 56 12.17 7.05 3.75
CA GLU A 56 13.41 7.38 3.05
C GLU A 56 13.23 8.62 2.14
N GLU A 57 14.24 9.49 2.13
CA GLU A 57 14.23 10.69 1.28
C GLU A 57 13.97 10.32 -0.20
N PRO A 58 13.01 11.00 -0.87
CA PRO A 58 12.69 10.73 -2.26
C PRO A 58 13.91 10.96 -3.16
N LYS A 59 14.43 9.89 -3.75
CA LYS A 59 15.57 9.99 -4.70
C LYS A 59 15.15 10.51 -6.09
N PHE A 60 13.87 10.49 -6.36
CA PHE A 60 13.25 10.92 -7.62
C PHE A 60 11.77 11.23 -7.34
N PRO A 61 11.15 12.13 -8.12
CA PRO A 61 9.73 12.44 -7.98
C PRO A 61 8.91 11.20 -8.33
N ILE A 62 7.99 10.84 -7.44
CA ILE A 62 7.06 9.72 -7.59
C ILE A 62 5.67 10.22 -7.21
N ASP A 63 4.73 10.12 -8.13
CA ASP A 63 3.33 10.44 -7.88
C ASP A 63 2.59 9.20 -7.37
N PHE A 64 1.91 9.35 -6.24
CA PHE A 64 1.11 8.28 -5.66
C PHE A 64 -0.37 8.48 -5.92
N TYR A 65 -1.03 7.42 -6.35
CA TYR A 65 -2.45 7.36 -6.64
C TYR A 65 -3.06 6.22 -5.82
N ILE A 66 -3.74 6.56 -4.73
CA ILE A 66 -4.24 5.58 -3.76
C ILE A 66 -5.76 5.54 -3.81
N HIS A 67 -6.30 4.38 -4.17
CA HIS A 67 -7.72 4.07 -4.15
C HIS A 67 -8.07 3.28 -2.91
N TYR A 68 -9.10 3.69 -2.17
CA TYR A 68 -9.48 3.05 -0.90
C TYR A 68 -10.94 3.34 -0.54
N SER A 69 -11.42 2.70 0.53
CA SER A 69 -12.67 3.09 1.19
C SER A 69 -12.48 3.21 2.70
N CYS A 70 -12.99 4.29 3.29
CA CYS A 70 -13.03 4.49 4.74
C CYS A 70 -13.95 3.51 5.49
N ASN A 71 -14.81 2.80 4.76
CA ASN A 71 -15.84 1.92 5.33
C ASN A 71 -15.36 0.47 5.52
N GLU A 72 -14.18 0.14 5.01
CA GLU A 72 -13.62 -1.21 5.05
C GLU A 72 -12.43 -1.28 6.03
N HIS A 73 -12.19 -2.46 6.60
CA HIS A 73 -11.26 -2.64 7.71
C HIS A 73 -9.82 -2.21 7.40
N THR A 74 -9.33 -2.43 6.19
CA THR A 74 -7.94 -2.13 5.81
C THR A 74 -7.62 -0.65 5.88
N PHE A 75 -8.63 0.24 5.86
CA PHE A 75 -8.39 1.67 5.97
C PHE A 75 -7.70 2.03 7.27
N ARG A 76 -8.25 1.56 8.39
CA ARG A 76 -7.70 1.84 9.73
C ARG A 76 -6.45 1.03 10.01
N GLU A 77 -6.35 -0.16 9.42
CA GLU A 77 -5.25 -1.09 9.68
C GLU A 77 -3.99 -0.75 8.86
N HIS A 78 -4.14 -0.11 7.70
CA HIS A 78 -3.02 0.06 6.77
C HIS A 78 -3.03 1.39 6.03
N ILE A 79 -4.17 1.77 5.44
CA ILE A 79 -4.18 2.83 4.42
C ILE A 79 -4.03 4.21 5.04
N ALA A 80 -4.63 4.44 6.21
CA ALA A 80 -4.52 5.73 6.92
C ALA A 80 -3.05 6.06 7.23
N ASP A 81 -2.30 5.09 7.76
CA ASP A 81 -0.88 5.25 8.11
C ASP A 81 -0.01 5.42 6.86
N LEU A 82 -0.28 4.67 5.78
CA LEU A 82 0.40 4.87 4.50
C LEU A 82 0.18 6.29 3.95
N ILE A 83 -1.06 6.78 3.96
CA ILE A 83 -1.39 8.13 3.50
C ILE A 83 -0.67 9.18 4.36
N GLN A 84 -0.62 8.98 5.67
CA GLN A 84 0.08 9.87 6.58
C GLN A 84 1.58 9.91 6.29
N ASP A 85 2.23 8.76 6.17
CA ASP A 85 3.67 8.66 5.92
C ASP A 85 4.05 9.24 4.55
N LEU A 86 3.22 9.02 3.51
CA LEU A 86 3.41 9.60 2.18
C LEU A 86 3.33 11.13 2.21
N LYS A 87 2.33 11.68 2.92
CA LYS A 87 2.17 13.13 3.08
C LYS A 87 3.33 13.73 3.87
N ALA A 88 3.74 13.09 4.97
CA ALA A 88 4.84 13.54 5.81
C ALA A 88 6.18 13.55 5.05
N SER A 89 6.35 12.60 4.12
CA SER A 89 7.55 12.49 3.27
C SER A 89 7.50 13.40 2.04
N GLY A 90 6.44 14.20 1.87
CA GLY A 90 6.34 15.20 0.80
C GLY A 90 6.03 14.65 -0.59
N TYR A 91 5.55 13.40 -0.69
CA TYR A 91 5.18 12.84 -2.00
C TYR A 91 3.89 13.47 -2.54
N PRO A 92 3.84 13.78 -3.85
CA PRO A 92 2.58 14.10 -4.52
C PRO A 92 1.59 12.94 -4.38
N LEU A 93 0.37 13.25 -3.95
CA LEU A 93 -0.62 12.24 -3.57
C LEU A 93 -2.00 12.59 -4.12
N THR A 94 -2.55 11.68 -4.92
CA THR A 94 -3.94 11.69 -5.38
C THR A 94 -4.70 10.58 -4.68
N LEU A 95 -5.79 10.93 -4.03
CA LEU A 95 -6.64 10.01 -3.26
C LEU A 95 -7.98 9.81 -3.97
N ASP A 96 -8.37 8.55 -4.16
CA ASP A 96 -9.70 8.15 -4.65
C ASP A 96 -10.43 7.38 -3.56
N GLU A 97 -11.14 8.13 -2.71
CA GLU A 97 -11.96 7.59 -1.63
C GLU A 97 -13.33 7.14 -2.16
N GLN A 98 -13.66 5.87 -1.92
CA GLN A 98 -14.94 5.26 -2.27
C GLN A 98 -15.70 4.79 -1.01
N LYS A 99 -16.91 4.26 -1.19
CA LYS A 99 -17.83 3.88 -0.09
C LYS A 99 -18.23 2.40 -0.09
N TYR A 100 -17.34 1.50 -0.48
CA TYR A 100 -17.56 0.05 -0.38
C TYR A 100 -17.18 -0.47 1.01
N TYR A 101 -17.80 -1.56 1.46
CA TYR A 101 -17.66 -2.03 2.85
C TYR A 101 -16.78 -3.27 2.98
N LYS A 102 -16.65 -4.06 1.90
CA LYS A 102 -15.84 -5.26 1.88
C LYS A 102 -14.61 -5.05 1.01
N HIS A 103 -13.46 -5.53 1.46
CA HIS A 103 -12.21 -5.48 0.70
C HIS A 103 -12.33 -6.10 -0.70
N GLN A 104 -13.13 -7.16 -0.85
CA GLN A 104 -13.35 -7.82 -2.16
C GLN A 104 -13.98 -6.88 -3.20
N GLU A 105 -14.68 -5.82 -2.78
CA GLU A 105 -15.31 -4.86 -3.68
C GLU A 105 -14.28 -3.99 -4.41
N VAL A 106 -13.04 -3.91 -3.94
CA VAL A 106 -11.92 -3.26 -4.64
C VAL A 106 -11.83 -3.75 -6.10
N ALA A 107 -12.15 -5.02 -6.36
CA ALA A 107 -12.17 -5.60 -7.70
C ALA A 107 -13.15 -4.89 -8.67
N TYR A 108 -14.21 -4.26 -8.17
CA TYR A 108 -15.18 -3.51 -8.97
C TYR A 108 -14.80 -2.03 -9.13
N TYR A 109 -14.24 -1.43 -8.08
CA TYR A 109 -14.00 0.02 -8.02
C TYR A 109 -12.60 0.42 -8.51
N PHE A 110 -11.58 -0.43 -8.31
CA PHE A 110 -10.21 -0.13 -8.70
C PHE A 110 -9.98 -0.11 -10.23
N PRO A 111 -10.51 -1.05 -11.05
CA PRO A 111 -10.23 -1.03 -12.48
C PRO A 111 -10.69 0.24 -13.21
N PRO A 112 -11.90 0.80 -12.93
CA PRO A 112 -12.28 2.10 -13.46
C PRO A 112 -11.33 3.22 -13.02
N PHE A 113 -10.89 3.24 -11.77
CA PHE A 113 -9.91 4.21 -11.28
C PHE A 113 -8.58 4.11 -12.02
N LEU A 114 -8.01 2.89 -12.09
CA LEU A 114 -6.77 2.61 -12.79
C LEU A 114 -6.81 3.11 -14.24
N LYS A 115 -7.89 2.82 -14.99
CA LYS A 115 -8.07 3.29 -16.37
C LYS A 115 -8.06 4.81 -16.47
N ARG A 116 -8.79 5.51 -15.60
CA ARG A 116 -8.84 6.99 -15.60
C ARG A 116 -7.47 7.59 -15.25
N THR A 117 -6.79 7.02 -14.27
CA THR A 117 -5.49 7.51 -13.80
C THR A 117 -4.41 7.29 -14.84
N LEU A 118 -4.35 6.10 -15.47
CA LEU A 118 -3.42 5.84 -16.57
C LEU A 118 -3.65 6.77 -17.75
N LYS A 119 -4.92 7.00 -18.12
CA LYS A 119 -5.26 7.93 -19.21
C LYS A 119 -4.72 9.33 -18.92
N LYS A 120 -4.88 9.83 -17.69
CA LYS A 120 -4.32 11.14 -17.28
C LYS A 120 -2.80 11.17 -17.39
N ILE A 121 -2.10 10.18 -16.85
CA ILE A 121 -0.63 10.12 -16.86
C ILE A 121 -0.05 10.05 -18.29
N ILE A 122 -0.74 9.38 -19.22
CA ILE A 122 -0.27 9.22 -20.60
C ILE A 122 -0.59 10.45 -21.47
N GLU A 123 -1.64 11.20 -21.14
CA GLU A 123 -2.05 12.41 -21.87
C GLU A 123 -1.34 13.69 -21.40
N GLU A 124 -0.60 13.62 -20.29
CA GLU A 124 0.33 14.65 -19.80
C GLU A 124 1.69 14.61 -20.53
#